data_AF-A0AAE9L719-F1
#
_entry.id   AF-A0AAE9L719-F1
#
_cell.length_a   1.000
_cell.length_b   1.000
_cell.length_c   1.000
_cell.angle_alpha   90.00
_cell.angle_beta   90.00
_cell.angle_gamma   90.00
#
_symmetry.space_group_name_H-M   'P 1'
#
loop_
_entity.id
_entity.type
_entity.pdbx_description
1 polymer ?
#
loop_
_entity_poly.entity_id
_entity_poly.type
_entity_poly.pdbx_seq_one_letter_code
_entity_poly.pdbx_strand_id
1 'polypeptide(L)'
;MPNPQGGNVNAPMSDSDFEILANTDISSINSSSPAWLQNYKAQIDNVVTGLQKFNSSPVYYRPFHEMNGGWFWWGDKNTTDYKNLYINLYNYIVTTHGMSNVNFVYAPNKGGNAAAYYPGSSYVTWIGIDAYSDDPSNDNEIKMAYNDIKGLGKTYGFCEIGPAVGGDHVDRNNNQLKEFDYSLWNKALNEIYTGASFFITWDGAYAPQNNTNGSVLFTKQSSQ
;
A
#
# COMPACT_ATOMS: atom_id res chain seq x y z
N MET A 1 5.56 0.97 -9.83
CA MET A 1 5.79 2.06 -10.80
C MET A 1 7.28 2.37 -10.80
N PRO A 2 8.00 2.19 -11.92
CA PRO A 2 9.45 2.43 -11.95
C PRO A 2 9.76 3.90 -11.62
N ASN A 3 10.97 4.19 -11.13
CA ASN A 3 11.38 5.58 -10.90
C ASN A 3 11.33 6.37 -12.23
N PRO A 4 10.67 7.54 -12.28
CA PRO A 4 10.55 8.33 -13.50
C PRO A 4 11.88 8.90 -14.04
N GLN A 5 12.92 8.97 -13.21
CA GLN A 5 14.29 9.31 -13.60
C GLN A 5 15.03 8.13 -14.27
N GLY A 6 14.43 6.93 -14.27
CA GLY A 6 14.98 5.70 -14.83
C GLY A 6 15.25 4.62 -13.76
N GLY A 7 15.41 3.38 -14.20
CA GLY A 7 15.64 2.23 -13.32
C GLY A 7 14.34 1.53 -12.89
N ASN A 8 14.42 0.78 -11.79
CA ASN A 8 13.29 0.03 -11.23
C ASN A 8 12.57 0.83 -10.13
N VAL A 9 11.65 0.18 -9.41
CA VAL A 9 10.88 0.79 -8.32
C VAL A 9 11.73 1.17 -7.10
N ASN A 10 12.89 0.53 -6.94
CA ASN A 10 13.82 0.75 -5.82
C ASN A 10 14.95 1.72 -6.18
N ALA A 11 15.04 2.17 -7.43
CA ALA A 11 16.02 3.18 -7.82
C ALA A 11 15.73 4.49 -7.07
N PRO A 12 16.71 5.09 -6.36
CA PRO A 12 16.45 6.23 -5.49
C PRO A 12 16.10 7.50 -6.28
N MET A 13 15.30 8.37 -5.67
CA MET A 13 15.03 9.74 -6.13
C MET A 13 15.55 10.72 -5.06
N SER A 14 16.18 11.81 -5.46
CA SER A 14 16.61 12.85 -4.52
C SER A 14 15.40 13.55 -3.89
N ASP A 15 15.56 14.11 -2.68
CA ASP A 15 14.45 14.83 -2.03
C ASP A 15 14.04 16.08 -2.82
N SER A 16 15.01 16.77 -3.45
CA SER A 16 14.72 17.93 -4.30
C SER A 16 13.92 17.56 -5.54
N ASP A 17 14.24 16.44 -6.21
CA ASP A 17 13.46 15.98 -7.36
C ASP A 17 12.09 15.47 -6.94
N PHE A 18 12.01 14.81 -5.78
CA PHE A 18 10.76 14.34 -5.20
C PHE A 18 9.82 15.51 -4.86
N GLU A 19 10.35 16.58 -4.24
CA GLU A 19 9.60 17.80 -3.95
C GLU A 19 9.06 18.43 -5.25
N ILE A 20 9.89 18.56 -6.28
CA ILE A 20 9.45 19.08 -7.60
C ILE A 20 8.32 18.21 -8.16
N LEU A 21 8.48 16.89 -8.15
CA LEU A 21 7.49 15.95 -8.65
C LEU A 21 6.18 16.06 -7.89
N ALA A 22 6.26 15.97 -6.56
CA ALA A 22 5.13 15.99 -5.65
C ALA A 22 4.27 17.25 -5.80
N ASN A 23 4.89 18.39 -6.11
CA ASN A 23 4.23 19.68 -6.23
C ASN A 23 3.88 20.06 -7.68
N THR A 24 4.17 19.20 -8.66
CA THR A 24 3.81 19.44 -10.07
C THR A 24 2.42 18.91 -10.39
N ASP A 25 1.53 19.77 -10.91
CA ASP A 25 0.24 19.32 -11.48
C ASP A 25 0.51 18.43 -12.71
N ILE A 26 0.08 17.17 -12.63
CA ILE A 26 0.24 16.15 -13.68
C ILE A 26 -0.35 16.62 -15.02
N SER A 27 -1.43 17.39 -14.97
CA SER A 27 -2.12 17.93 -16.16
C SER A 27 -1.28 18.97 -16.90
N SER A 28 -0.37 19.65 -16.19
CA SER A 28 0.49 20.70 -16.74
C SER A 28 1.75 20.17 -17.43
N ILE A 29 2.13 18.90 -17.15
CA ILE A 29 3.33 18.28 -17.70
C ILE A 29 3.20 18.13 -19.23
N ASN A 30 4.16 18.67 -19.97
CA ASN A 30 4.15 18.71 -21.44
C ASN A 30 5.57 18.57 -22.02
N SER A 31 5.72 18.75 -23.34
CA SER A 31 6.99 18.55 -24.04
C SER A 31 8.11 19.50 -23.62
N SER A 32 7.80 20.63 -22.96
CA SER A 32 8.80 21.55 -22.39
C SER A 32 9.20 21.19 -20.95
N SER A 33 8.50 20.26 -20.30
CA SER A 33 8.88 19.77 -18.97
C SER A 33 10.15 18.92 -19.04
N PRO A 34 10.94 18.81 -17.96
CA PRO A 34 12.00 17.82 -17.84
C PRO A 34 11.54 16.41 -18.25
N ALA A 35 12.40 15.67 -18.96
CA ALA A 35 12.06 14.35 -19.51
C ALA A 35 11.55 13.36 -18.44
N TRP A 36 12.09 13.42 -17.22
CA TRP A 36 11.65 12.55 -16.13
C TRP A 36 10.23 12.88 -15.65
N LEU A 37 9.79 14.15 -15.69
CA LEU A 37 8.39 14.50 -15.42
C LEU A 37 7.47 13.99 -16.53
N GLN A 38 7.91 14.08 -17.80
CA GLN A 38 7.17 13.50 -18.93
C GLN A 38 7.03 11.97 -18.76
N ASN A 39 8.09 11.29 -18.33
CA ASN A 39 8.06 9.86 -18.03
C ASN A 39 7.06 9.53 -16.92
N TYR A 40 7.04 10.32 -15.83
CA TYR A 40 6.06 10.16 -14.76
C TYR A 40 4.64 10.27 -15.30
N LYS A 41 4.34 11.35 -16.05
CA LYS A 41 3.01 11.54 -16.64
C LYS A 41 2.62 10.37 -17.55
N ALA A 42 3.53 9.89 -18.40
CA ALA A 42 3.27 8.76 -19.28
C ALA A 42 2.97 7.47 -18.50
N GLN A 43 3.65 7.24 -17.37
CA GLN A 43 3.35 6.11 -16.48
C GLN A 43 1.95 6.23 -15.86
N ILE A 44 1.56 7.42 -15.41
CA ILE A 44 0.21 7.67 -14.87
C ILE A 44 -0.87 7.55 -15.95
N ASP A 45 -0.63 8.02 -17.17
CA ASP A 45 -1.56 7.88 -18.29
C ASP A 45 -1.80 6.39 -18.64
N ASN A 46 -0.76 5.56 -18.53
CA ASN A 46 -0.90 4.10 -18.67
C ASN A 46 -1.75 3.48 -17.55
N VAL A 47 -1.60 3.96 -16.30
CA VAL A 47 -2.45 3.54 -15.18
C VAL A 47 -3.90 3.93 -15.44
N VAL A 48 -4.17 5.17 -15.85
CA VAL A 48 -5.50 5.65 -16.21
C VAL A 48 -6.13 4.77 -17.29
N THR A 49 -5.38 4.48 -18.35
CA THR A 49 -5.83 3.59 -19.44
C THR A 49 -6.18 2.19 -18.92
N GLY A 50 -5.40 1.66 -17.96
CA GLY A 50 -5.70 0.39 -17.30
C GLY A 50 -6.99 0.44 -16.48
N LEU A 51 -7.15 1.48 -15.66
CA LEU A 51 -8.31 1.69 -14.81
C LEU A 51 -9.61 1.89 -15.60
N GLN A 52 -9.54 2.51 -16.79
CA GLN A 52 -10.71 2.73 -17.66
C GLN A 52 -11.35 1.42 -18.13
N LYS A 53 -10.57 0.33 -18.21
CA LYS A 53 -11.06 -0.99 -18.64
C LYS A 53 -12.08 -1.61 -17.69
N PHE A 54 -12.15 -1.13 -16.44
CA PHE A 54 -13.10 -1.64 -15.45
C PHE A 54 -14.54 -1.13 -15.66
N ASN A 55 -14.79 -0.28 -16.66
CA ASN A 55 -16.13 0.12 -17.12
C ASN A 55 -17.08 0.50 -15.96
N SER A 56 -16.64 1.43 -15.11
CA SER A 56 -17.37 1.90 -13.92
C SER A 56 -17.53 0.90 -12.77
N SER A 57 -16.96 -0.31 -12.86
CA SER A 57 -16.86 -1.20 -11.70
C SER A 57 -15.98 -0.56 -10.61
N PRO A 58 -16.33 -0.69 -9.32
CA PRO A 58 -15.49 -0.18 -8.24
C PRO A 58 -14.09 -0.77 -8.29
N VAL A 59 -13.08 0.09 -8.24
CA VAL A 59 -11.66 -0.31 -8.11
C VAL A 59 -11.10 0.27 -6.82
N TYR A 60 -10.51 -0.58 -5.98
CA TYR A 60 -9.74 -0.13 -4.81
C TYR A 60 -8.27 -0.01 -5.21
N TYR A 61 -7.87 1.21 -5.52
CA TYR A 61 -6.55 1.52 -6.04
C TYR A 61 -5.61 1.91 -4.89
N ARG A 62 -4.50 1.18 -4.73
CA ARG A 62 -3.52 1.34 -3.64
C ARG A 62 -2.18 1.89 -4.16
N PRO A 63 -2.11 3.18 -4.55
CA PRO A 63 -0.87 3.79 -5.02
C PRO A 63 0.09 4.07 -3.87
N PHE A 64 1.39 4.11 -4.18
CA PHE A 64 2.46 4.57 -3.30
C PHE A 64 2.44 3.94 -1.89
N HIS A 65 2.13 2.64 -1.81
CA HIS A 65 2.12 1.88 -0.55
C HIS A 65 3.50 1.85 0.12
N GLU A 66 3.52 1.56 1.42
CA GLU A 66 4.71 1.44 2.26
C GLU A 66 5.60 2.69 2.25
N MET A 67 4.99 3.86 2.11
CA MET A 67 5.71 5.14 2.04
C MET A 67 6.50 5.50 3.30
N ASN A 68 6.13 4.95 4.45
CA ASN A 68 6.87 5.08 5.70
C ASN A 68 8.09 4.13 5.78
N GLY A 69 8.32 3.30 4.76
CA GLY A 69 9.57 2.59 4.52
C GLY A 69 10.44 3.31 3.48
N GLY A 70 11.74 2.98 3.44
CA GLY A 70 12.73 3.66 2.57
C GLY A 70 13.15 2.88 1.32
N TRP A 71 12.43 1.82 0.94
CA TRP A 71 12.84 0.93 -0.16
C TRP A 71 12.24 1.28 -1.52
N PHE A 72 11.20 2.12 -1.57
CA PHE A 72 10.66 2.65 -2.81
C PHE A 72 11.12 4.09 -3.02
N TRP A 73 11.16 4.53 -4.28
CA TRP A 73 11.60 5.90 -4.60
C TRP A 73 10.69 7.00 -4.01
N TRP A 74 9.44 6.66 -3.66
CA TRP A 74 8.49 7.54 -2.96
C TRP A 74 8.51 7.40 -1.43
N GLY A 75 9.32 6.49 -0.90
CA GLY A 75 9.38 6.15 0.51
C GLY A 75 10.38 7.00 1.30
N ASP A 76 10.15 7.12 2.61
CA ASP A 76 10.95 7.91 3.56
C ASP A 76 11.21 9.35 3.09
N LYS A 77 10.20 9.94 2.46
CA LYS A 77 10.22 11.32 1.97
C LYS A 77 9.59 12.27 2.97
N ASN A 78 9.78 13.57 2.74
CA ASN A 78 9.06 14.58 3.51
C ASN A 78 7.55 14.29 3.48
N THR A 79 6.91 14.24 4.65
CA THR A 79 5.50 13.89 4.76
C THR A 79 4.57 14.83 3.99
N THR A 80 4.92 16.12 3.88
CA THR A 80 4.15 17.10 3.11
C THR A 80 4.22 16.79 1.62
N ASP A 81 5.42 16.53 1.10
CA ASP A 81 5.60 16.22 -0.32
C ASP A 81 4.94 14.90 -0.69
N TYR A 82 5.04 13.88 0.16
CA TYR A 82 4.32 12.63 -0.09
C TYR A 82 2.80 12.84 -0.17
N LYS A 83 2.23 13.66 0.73
CA LYS A 83 0.81 13.99 0.69
C LYS A 83 0.46 14.71 -0.60
N ASN A 84 1.28 15.65 -1.05
CA ASN A 84 1.08 16.37 -2.31
C ASN A 84 1.14 15.43 -3.51
N LEU A 85 2.10 14.50 -3.57
CA LEU A 85 2.19 13.46 -4.58
C LEU A 85 0.90 12.62 -4.64
N TYR A 86 0.41 12.15 -3.48
CA TYR A 86 -0.81 11.34 -3.39
C TYR A 86 -2.05 12.12 -3.84
N ILE A 87 -2.19 13.36 -3.38
CA ILE A 87 -3.32 14.25 -3.70
C ILE A 87 -3.32 14.61 -5.20
N ASN A 88 -2.16 14.90 -5.78
CA ASN A 88 -2.05 15.21 -7.21
C ASN A 88 -2.42 14.01 -8.08
N LEU A 89 -2.02 12.79 -7.68
CA LEU A 89 -2.46 11.57 -8.36
C LEU A 89 -3.97 11.37 -8.25
N TYR A 90 -4.55 11.58 -7.07
CA TYR A 90 -6.00 11.51 -6.86
C TYR A 90 -6.73 12.50 -7.77
N ASN A 91 -6.33 13.78 -7.75
CA ASN A 91 -6.97 14.81 -8.56
C ASN A 91 -6.88 14.49 -10.04
N TYR A 92 -5.73 14.03 -10.52
CA TYR A 92 -5.57 13.66 -11.91
C TYR A 92 -6.49 12.51 -12.31
N ILE A 93 -6.52 11.41 -11.53
CA ILE A 93 -7.33 10.24 -11.87
C ILE A 93 -8.84 10.50 -11.67
N VAL A 94 -9.23 11.00 -10.50
CA VAL A 94 -10.65 11.10 -10.11
C VAL A 94 -11.28 12.36 -10.67
N THR A 95 -10.61 13.52 -10.55
CA THR A 95 -11.17 14.81 -10.96
C THR A 95 -10.95 15.06 -12.44
N THR A 96 -9.70 15.02 -12.94
CA THR A 96 -9.38 15.35 -14.33
C THR A 96 -9.90 14.29 -15.31
N HIS A 97 -9.75 13.00 -14.99
CA HIS A 97 -10.25 11.89 -15.83
C HIS A 97 -11.67 11.42 -15.46
N GLY A 98 -12.31 12.05 -14.46
CA GLY A 98 -13.70 11.76 -14.09
C GLY A 98 -13.95 10.36 -13.53
N MET A 99 -12.91 9.67 -13.04
CA MET A 99 -12.97 8.26 -12.66
C MET A 99 -13.50 8.04 -11.23
N SER A 100 -14.75 8.45 -10.99
CA SER A 100 -15.41 8.35 -9.67
C SER A 100 -15.57 6.92 -9.12
N ASN A 101 -15.40 5.89 -9.95
CA ASN A 101 -15.39 4.48 -9.53
C ASN A 101 -14.05 4.02 -8.92
N VAL A 102 -13.00 4.86 -8.99
CA VAL A 102 -11.67 4.55 -8.43
C VAL A 102 -11.59 5.08 -7.00
N ASN A 103 -11.50 4.15 -6.06
CA ASN A 103 -11.44 4.38 -4.63
C ASN A 103 -9.99 4.26 -4.16
N PHE A 104 -9.41 5.34 -3.67
CA PHE A 104 -8.02 5.36 -3.22
C PHE A 104 -7.88 4.70 -1.84
N VAL A 105 -6.89 3.82 -1.73
CA VAL A 105 -6.52 3.10 -0.51
C VAL A 105 -5.17 3.62 -0.02
N TYR A 106 -5.12 4.05 1.23
CA TYR A 106 -3.88 4.48 1.88
C TYR A 106 -3.26 3.29 2.63
N ALA A 107 -2.02 2.91 2.28
CA ALA A 107 -1.43 1.69 2.79
C ALA A 107 0.01 1.85 3.30
N PRO A 108 0.21 2.25 4.57
CA PRO A 108 1.54 2.26 5.18
C PRO A 108 2.04 0.83 5.46
N ASN A 109 3.35 0.67 5.56
CA ASN A 109 3.97 -0.51 6.17
C ASN A 109 3.70 -0.49 7.69
N LYS A 110 3.77 -1.66 8.33
CA LYS A 110 3.79 -1.75 9.80
C LYS A 110 4.90 -0.87 10.42
N GLY A 111 4.74 -0.49 11.69
CA GLY A 111 5.69 0.32 12.42
C GLY A 111 5.26 1.78 12.60
N GLY A 112 6.24 2.65 12.88
CA GLY A 112 6.00 4.05 13.18
C GLY A 112 5.53 4.87 11.98
N ASN A 113 5.03 6.08 12.28
CA ASN A 113 4.64 7.09 11.30
C ASN A 113 3.51 6.67 10.34
N ALA A 114 2.76 5.61 10.65
CA ALA A 114 1.68 5.11 9.80
C ALA A 114 0.56 6.14 9.58
N ALA A 115 0.32 7.05 10.54
CA ALA A 115 -0.61 8.16 10.35
C ALA A 115 0.04 9.44 9.77
N ALA A 116 1.36 9.58 9.84
CA ALA A 116 2.06 10.84 9.54
C ALA A 116 1.94 11.24 8.06
N TYR A 117 1.84 10.25 7.17
CA TYR A 117 1.75 10.42 5.72
C TYR A 117 0.30 10.48 5.21
N TYR A 118 -0.70 10.42 6.09
CA TYR A 118 -2.11 10.42 5.69
C TYR A 118 -2.48 11.73 4.95
N PRO A 119 -2.98 11.65 3.70
CA PRO A 119 -3.27 12.83 2.88
C PRO A 119 -4.60 13.52 3.23
N GLY A 120 -5.36 12.96 4.16
CA GLY A 120 -6.64 13.50 4.60
C GLY A 120 -7.84 12.74 4.05
N SER A 121 -8.96 12.86 4.75
CA SER A 121 -10.15 12.04 4.53
C SER A 121 -10.85 12.26 3.20
N SER A 122 -10.62 13.38 2.52
CA SER A 122 -11.20 13.67 1.20
C SER A 122 -10.59 12.83 0.07
N TYR A 123 -9.38 12.28 0.28
CA TYR A 123 -8.60 11.60 -0.76
C TYR A 123 -8.49 10.09 -0.55
N VAL A 124 -9.05 9.59 0.56
CA VAL A 124 -8.88 8.19 0.98
C VAL A 124 -10.23 7.57 1.28
N THR A 125 -10.50 6.44 0.64
CA THR A 125 -11.70 5.63 0.89
C THR A 125 -11.43 4.66 2.03
N TRP A 126 -10.42 3.79 1.88
CA TRP A 126 -10.03 2.78 2.87
C TRP A 126 -8.57 2.94 3.29
N ILE A 127 -8.23 2.41 4.45
CA ILE A 127 -6.87 2.39 4.98
C ILE A 127 -6.49 0.94 5.29
N GLY A 128 -5.26 0.51 5.05
CA GLY A 128 -4.82 -0.79 5.53
C GLY A 128 -3.33 -0.88 5.66
N ILE A 129 -2.83 -1.69 6.59
CA ILE A 129 -1.39 -1.80 6.82
C ILE A 129 -0.85 -2.98 5.99
N ASP A 130 0.31 -2.80 5.40
CA ASP A 130 1.11 -3.90 4.86
C ASP A 130 1.94 -4.47 6.02
N ALA A 131 1.62 -5.70 6.43
CA ALA A 131 2.08 -6.27 7.69
C ALA A 131 2.56 -7.71 7.50
N TYR A 132 3.88 -7.90 7.52
CA TYR A 132 4.52 -9.21 7.44
C TYR A 132 5.15 -9.58 8.78
N SER A 133 4.76 -10.72 9.36
CA SER A 133 5.26 -11.13 10.68
C SER A 133 5.13 -12.64 10.89
N ASP A 134 6.14 -13.21 11.57
CA ASP A 134 6.13 -14.60 12.01
C ASP A 134 5.39 -14.79 13.35
N ASP A 135 5.15 -13.70 14.09
CA ASP A 135 4.35 -13.69 15.33
C ASP A 135 3.48 -12.42 15.41
N PRO A 136 2.42 -12.33 14.59
CA PRO A 136 1.59 -11.13 14.48
C PRO A 136 0.86 -10.77 15.78
N SER A 137 0.73 -11.71 16.71
CA SER A 137 0.09 -11.45 18.01
C SER A 137 1.00 -10.67 18.96
N ASN A 138 2.32 -10.80 18.82
CA ASN A 138 3.30 -10.14 19.68
C ASN A 138 4.11 -9.05 18.95
N ASP A 139 3.85 -8.83 17.66
CA ASP A 139 4.51 -7.80 16.87
C ASP A 139 4.09 -6.37 17.29
N ASN A 140 5.01 -5.65 17.93
CA ASN A 140 4.76 -4.29 18.41
C ASN A 140 4.63 -3.27 17.27
N GLU A 141 5.26 -3.49 16.13
CA GLU A 141 5.18 -2.59 14.98
C GLU A 141 3.80 -2.67 14.34
N ILE A 142 3.23 -3.88 14.24
CA ILE A 142 1.86 -4.05 13.76
C ILE A 142 0.87 -3.39 14.72
N LYS A 143 1.01 -3.61 16.03
CA LYS A 143 0.13 -2.99 17.04
C LYS A 143 0.20 -1.46 17.00
N MET A 144 1.38 -0.90 16.82
CA MET A 144 1.59 0.54 16.70
C MET A 144 0.87 1.10 15.47
N ALA A 145 1.17 0.57 14.28
CA ALA A 145 0.54 1.02 13.05
C ALA A 145 -0.98 0.83 13.08
N TYR A 146 -1.48 -0.28 13.64
CA TYR A 146 -2.90 -0.58 13.75
C TYR A 146 -3.63 0.47 14.59
N ASN A 147 -3.05 0.86 15.73
CA ASN A 147 -3.60 1.90 16.58
C ASN A 147 -3.57 3.28 15.91
N ASP A 148 -2.49 3.60 15.19
CA ASP A 148 -2.35 4.85 14.43
C ASP A 148 -3.47 5.00 13.40
N ILE A 149 -3.72 3.98 12.57
CA ILE A 149 -4.71 4.08 11.50
C ILE A 149 -6.16 4.00 11.99
N LYS A 150 -6.40 3.28 13.10
CA LYS A 150 -7.73 3.17 13.71
C LYS A 150 -8.30 4.54 14.09
N GLY A 151 -7.44 5.49 14.46
CA GLY A 151 -7.82 6.85 14.80
C GLY A 151 -8.28 7.73 13.62
N LEU A 152 -8.10 7.29 12.38
CA LEU A 152 -8.31 8.11 11.18
C LEU A 152 -9.77 8.11 10.65
N GLY A 153 -10.67 7.38 11.30
CA GLY A 153 -12.12 7.46 11.03
C GLY A 153 -12.55 6.92 9.66
N LYS A 154 -11.79 6.00 9.07
CA LYS A 154 -12.09 5.31 7.81
C LYS A 154 -12.29 3.82 8.02
N THR A 155 -12.87 3.12 7.05
CA THR A 155 -12.78 1.66 6.99
C THR A 155 -11.31 1.27 6.96
N TYR A 156 -10.90 0.38 7.86
CA TYR A 156 -9.51 0.02 8.03
C TYR A 156 -9.29 -1.49 8.14
N GLY A 157 -8.09 -1.96 7.79
CA GLY A 157 -7.75 -3.38 7.78
C GLY A 157 -6.28 -3.63 7.48
N PHE A 158 -5.98 -4.73 6.79
CA PHE A 158 -4.64 -5.10 6.34
C PHE A 158 -4.61 -5.16 4.82
N CYS A 159 -3.77 -4.32 4.20
CA CYS A 159 -3.60 -4.31 2.76
C CYS A 159 -2.70 -5.45 2.27
N GLU A 160 -1.81 -5.93 3.13
CA GLU A 160 -1.01 -7.14 2.93
C GLU A 160 -0.78 -7.84 4.28
N ILE A 161 -0.91 -9.16 4.31
CA ILE A 161 -0.49 -10.03 5.42
C ILE A 161 0.33 -11.21 4.92
N GLY A 162 1.22 -11.70 5.77
CA GLY A 162 1.99 -12.93 5.54
C GLY A 162 3.09 -13.16 6.59
N PRO A 163 3.90 -14.23 6.43
CA PRO A 163 5.14 -14.41 7.19
C PRO A 163 6.12 -13.26 6.99
N ALA A 164 7.10 -13.11 7.87
CA ALA A 164 8.10 -12.03 7.79
C ALA A 164 8.90 -12.07 6.48
N VAL A 165 9.09 -10.91 5.84
CA VAL A 165 9.88 -10.77 4.60
C VAL A 165 11.35 -11.02 4.88
N GLY A 166 11.95 -12.03 4.23
CA GLY A 166 13.32 -12.44 4.52
C GLY A 166 13.49 -13.09 5.89
N GLY A 167 12.40 -13.57 6.47
CA GLY A 167 12.37 -14.25 7.76
C GLY A 167 12.60 -15.75 7.63
N ASP A 168 12.04 -16.48 8.59
CA ASP A 168 12.26 -17.92 8.74
C ASP A 168 11.55 -18.75 7.67
N HIS A 169 10.43 -18.24 7.16
CA HIS A 169 9.51 -18.99 6.30
C HIS A 169 9.65 -18.61 4.83
N VAL A 170 9.98 -17.35 4.54
CA VAL A 170 10.06 -16.82 3.17
C VAL A 170 11.26 -15.88 3.05
N ASP A 171 12.06 -16.06 2.00
CA ASP A 171 13.18 -15.16 1.71
C ASP A 171 12.72 -13.84 1.05
N ARG A 172 13.65 -12.91 0.80
CA ARG A 172 13.33 -11.62 0.16
C ARG A 172 12.97 -11.73 -1.33
N ASN A 173 13.12 -12.90 -1.93
CA ASN A 173 12.83 -13.17 -3.33
C ASN A 173 11.50 -13.93 -3.51
N ASN A 174 10.66 -14.00 -2.46
CA ASN A 174 9.41 -14.75 -2.47
C ASN A 174 9.62 -16.28 -2.68
N ASN A 175 10.76 -16.81 -2.22
CA ASN A 175 10.99 -18.26 -2.16
C ASN A 175 10.58 -18.80 -0.79
N GLN A 176 9.85 -19.90 -0.79
CA GLN A 176 9.47 -20.58 0.44
C GLN A 176 10.66 -21.36 1.01
N LEU A 177 11.02 -21.06 2.25
CA LEU A 177 12.06 -21.76 3.01
C LEU A 177 11.45 -22.92 3.83
N LYS A 178 10.28 -22.65 4.44
CA LYS A 178 9.43 -23.63 5.11
C LYS A 178 8.00 -23.09 5.19
N GLU A 179 7.04 -23.98 5.40
CA GLU A 179 5.63 -23.59 5.54
C GLU A 179 5.44 -22.71 6.80
N PHE A 180 4.64 -21.65 6.65
CA PHE A 180 4.15 -20.81 7.73
C PHE A 180 2.81 -21.34 8.27
N ASP A 181 2.50 -21.11 9.55
CA ASP A 181 1.22 -21.48 10.15
C ASP A 181 0.26 -20.30 10.22
N TYR A 182 -0.73 -20.30 9.33
CA TYR A 182 -1.74 -19.25 9.25
C TYR A 182 -2.71 -19.20 10.45
N SER A 183 -2.67 -20.18 11.35
CA SER A 183 -3.39 -20.10 12.63
C SER A 183 -2.93 -18.90 13.46
N LEU A 184 -1.67 -18.46 13.32
CA LEU A 184 -1.10 -17.31 14.02
C LEU A 184 -1.75 -15.98 13.58
N TRP A 185 -1.88 -15.77 12.27
CA TRP A 185 -2.57 -14.60 11.72
C TRP A 185 -4.07 -14.65 12.02
N ASN A 186 -4.71 -15.81 11.87
CA ASN A 186 -6.11 -15.96 12.22
C ASN A 186 -6.38 -15.60 13.69
N LYS A 187 -5.55 -16.08 14.62
CA LYS A 187 -5.65 -15.71 16.03
C LYS A 187 -5.51 -14.20 16.23
N ALA A 188 -4.47 -13.59 15.65
CA ALA A 188 -4.22 -12.17 15.80
C ALA A 188 -5.38 -11.30 15.28
N LEU A 189 -5.96 -11.66 14.12
CA LEU A 189 -7.12 -10.96 13.54
C LEU A 189 -8.37 -11.05 14.45
N ASN A 190 -8.63 -12.22 15.06
CA ASN A 190 -9.83 -12.45 15.87
C ASN A 190 -9.70 -12.00 17.33
N GLU A 191 -8.49 -11.92 17.88
CA GLU A 191 -8.28 -11.60 19.30
C GLU A 191 -7.70 -10.18 19.53
N ILE A 192 -6.88 -9.67 18.61
CA ILE A 192 -6.12 -8.43 18.80
C ILE A 192 -6.59 -7.35 17.84
N TYR A 193 -6.73 -7.67 16.55
CA TYR A 193 -7.07 -6.72 15.50
C TYR A 193 -8.56 -6.75 15.12
N THR A 194 -9.43 -6.89 16.12
CA THR A 194 -10.88 -7.18 15.97
C THR A 194 -11.69 -6.14 15.19
N GLY A 195 -11.18 -4.92 15.02
CA GLY A 195 -11.80 -3.88 14.20
C GLY A 195 -11.36 -3.89 12.73
N ALA A 196 -10.44 -4.76 12.32
CA ALA A 196 -10.03 -4.88 10.92
C ALA A 196 -11.20 -5.38 10.07
N SER A 197 -11.56 -4.61 9.04
CA SER A 197 -12.70 -4.92 8.15
C SER A 197 -12.31 -5.79 6.96
N PHE A 198 -11.02 -5.87 6.65
CA PHE A 198 -10.49 -6.65 5.55
C PHE A 198 -9.04 -7.06 5.82
N PHE A 199 -8.59 -8.10 5.12
CA PHE A 199 -7.18 -8.44 4.97
C PHE A 199 -6.95 -8.98 3.55
N ILE A 200 -5.72 -8.87 3.04
CA ILE A 200 -5.31 -9.47 1.76
C ILE A 200 -4.00 -10.22 2.02
N THR A 201 -3.93 -11.47 1.57
CA THR A 201 -2.71 -12.28 1.69
C THR A 201 -1.85 -12.08 0.45
N TRP A 202 -0.53 -12.01 0.62
CA TRP A 202 0.39 -11.94 -0.53
C TRP A 202 0.49 -13.27 -1.29
N ASP A 203 1.04 -13.23 -2.49
CA ASP A 203 1.10 -14.36 -3.41
C ASP A 203 2.36 -15.25 -3.21
N GLY A 204 2.56 -16.22 -4.10
CA GLY A 204 3.77 -17.04 -4.11
C GLY A 204 3.96 -17.82 -2.80
N ALA A 205 5.16 -17.72 -2.21
CA ALA A 205 5.51 -18.39 -0.96
C ALA A 205 4.67 -17.91 0.24
N TYR A 206 4.11 -16.71 0.17
CA TYR A 206 3.22 -16.18 1.20
C TYR A 206 1.81 -16.77 1.07
N ALA A 207 1.40 -17.29 -0.08
CA ALA A 207 0.01 -17.62 -0.32
C ALA A 207 -0.53 -18.70 0.66
N PRO A 208 -1.75 -18.56 1.22
CA PRO A 208 -2.27 -19.51 2.20
C PRO A 208 -2.32 -20.96 1.74
N GLN A 209 -2.57 -21.20 0.45
CA GLN A 209 -2.60 -22.55 -0.13
C GLN A 209 -1.23 -23.25 -0.15
N ASN A 210 -0.14 -22.50 -0.03
CA ASN A 210 1.22 -23.03 0.02
C ASN A 210 1.72 -23.21 1.45
N ASN A 211 0.90 -22.89 2.46
CA ASN A 211 1.30 -22.83 3.87
C ASN A 211 0.33 -23.66 4.74
N THR A 212 0.77 -24.04 5.94
CA THR A 212 -0.08 -24.80 6.86
C THR A 212 -1.25 -23.96 7.37
N ASN A 213 -2.40 -24.63 7.57
CA ASN A 213 -3.63 -24.03 8.09
C ASN A 213 -4.13 -22.80 7.33
N GLY A 214 -3.74 -22.58 6.06
CA GLY A 214 -4.18 -21.41 5.29
C GLY A 214 -5.69 -21.25 5.17
N SER A 215 -6.44 -22.36 5.17
CA SER A 215 -7.91 -22.34 5.11
C SER A 215 -8.57 -21.69 6.34
N VAL A 216 -7.89 -21.65 7.49
CA VAL A 216 -8.48 -21.12 8.74
C VAL A 216 -8.79 -19.62 8.65
N LEU A 217 -8.09 -18.89 7.77
CA LEU A 217 -8.38 -17.48 7.48
C LEU A 217 -9.75 -17.27 6.83
N PHE A 218 -10.28 -18.28 6.16
CA PHE A 218 -11.50 -18.19 5.35
C PHE A 218 -12.67 -18.96 5.95
N THR A 219 -12.43 -19.69 7.04
CA THR A 219 -13.49 -20.34 7.81
C THR A 219 -14.01 -19.38 8.86
N LYS A 220 -15.29 -19.01 8.74
CA LYS A 220 -15.98 -18.24 9.78
C LYS A 220 -15.95 -19.07 11.07
N GLN A 221 -15.24 -18.63 12.10
CA GLN A 221 -15.40 -19.23 13.42
C GLN A 221 -16.85 -18.96 13.83
N SER A 222 -17.64 -20.02 13.94
CA SER A 222 -18.95 -19.95 14.57
C SER A 222 -18.73 -19.42 15.98
N SER A 223 -19.21 -18.22 16.27
CA SER A 223 -19.27 -17.69 17.62
C SER A 223 -19.93 -18.73 18.53
N GLN A 224 -19.17 -19.28 19.48
CA GLN A 224 -19.72 -20.02 20.61
C GLN A 224 -20.34 -19.04 21.61
#